data_AF-A0AAN9FT97-F1
#
_entry.id   AF-A0AAN9FT97-F1
#
_cell.length_a   1.000
_cell.length_b   1.000
_cell.length_c   1.000
_cell.angle_alpha   90.00
_cell.angle_beta   90.00
_cell.angle_gamma   90.00
#
_symmetry.space_group_name_H-M   'P 1'
#
loop_
_entity.id
_entity.type
_entity.pdbx_description
1 polymer ?
#
loop_
_entity_poly.entity_id
_entity_poly.type
_entity_poly.pdbx_seq_one_letter_code
_entity_poly.pdbx_strand_id
1 'polypeptide(L)'
;MWLAWFVSNSHNECVRMILNLFHALWFRRNKWVFKQRHMEIDHILCKAASMGFNEDKMHPNQSCSPVSRSNSTGAKVFVDVSLKEGVGTGVGFIAVDSEGVFIAAAIHTFPEALDARTAEALAVLWCIETLMEIGISHVTIHTDCLQVVQCWKKKRRCHTYFEEIIHDSIDKGKELHDLKPVHVRRNLNKIADFLANFAFDSTSMICLDEVPSFLKQLFNVVFNVM
;
A
#
# COMPACT_ATOMS: atom_id res chain seq x y z
N MET A 1 15.60 33.59 -5.89
CA MET A 1 15.38 33.84 -4.44
C MET A 1 13.89 33.88 -4.04
N TRP A 2 12.99 33.26 -4.81
CA TRP A 2 11.56 33.15 -4.46
C TRP A 2 11.19 31.83 -3.75
N LEU A 3 11.96 30.77 -4.00
CA LEU A 3 11.66 29.41 -3.58
C LEU A 3 12.03 29.23 -2.11
N ALA A 4 13.18 29.77 -1.70
CA ALA A 4 13.59 29.79 -0.30
C ALA A 4 12.61 30.60 0.57
N TRP A 5 12.15 31.76 0.08
CA TRP A 5 11.12 32.56 0.76
C TRP A 5 9.80 31.79 0.88
N PHE A 6 9.35 31.15 -0.21
CA PHE A 6 8.13 30.34 -0.22
C PHE A 6 8.22 29.14 0.73
N VAL A 7 9.34 28.41 0.74
CA VAL A 7 9.57 27.26 1.63
C VAL A 7 9.62 27.70 3.11
N SER A 8 10.18 28.88 3.41
CA SER A 8 10.24 29.41 4.77
C SER A 8 8.93 30.02 5.28
N ASN A 9 8.02 30.43 4.39
CA ASN A 9 6.77 31.11 4.75
C ASN A 9 5.49 30.30 4.49
N SER A 10 5.59 29.07 3.95
CA SER A 10 4.44 28.21 3.66
C SER A 10 4.27 27.13 4.73
N HIS A 11 3.03 26.69 4.96
CA HIS A 11 2.76 25.55 5.84
C HIS A 11 3.47 24.28 5.30
N ASN A 12 3.98 23.44 6.21
CA ASN A 12 4.74 22.23 5.86
C ASN A 12 3.98 21.35 4.84
N GLU A 13 2.66 21.21 5.00
CA GLU A 13 1.82 20.46 4.07
C GLU A 13 1.83 21.02 2.64
N CYS A 14 1.77 22.34 2.47
CA CYS A 14 1.84 22.98 1.14
C CYS A 14 3.22 22.76 0.50
N VAL A 15 4.30 22.89 1.28
CA VAL A 15 5.66 22.65 0.80
C VAL A 15 5.82 21.20 0.37
N ARG A 16 5.32 20.24 1.17
CA ARG A 16 5.37 18.80 0.87
C ARG A 16 4.57 18.45 -0.37
N MET A 17 3.33 18.91 -0.49
CA MET A 17 2.51 18.70 -1.68
C MET A 17 3.22 19.20 -2.94
N ILE A 18 3.82 20.39 -2.88
CA ILE A 18 4.57 20.97 -3.99
C ILE A 18 5.84 20.15 -4.30
N LEU A 19 6.56 19.67 -3.30
CA LEU A 19 7.72 18.80 -3.49
C LEU A 19 7.32 17.45 -4.10
N ASN A 20 6.18 16.87 -3.70
CA ASN A 20 5.65 15.62 -4.27
C ASN A 20 5.19 15.79 -5.71
N LEU A 21 4.58 16.93 -6.04
CA LEU A 21 4.27 17.32 -7.42
C LEU A 21 5.54 17.48 -8.25
N PHE A 22 6.57 18.17 -7.72
CA PHE A 22 7.85 18.30 -8.41
C PHE A 22 8.55 16.94 -8.58
N HIS A 23 8.47 16.07 -7.59
CA HIS A 23 9.00 14.71 -7.66
C HIS A 23 8.24 13.87 -8.69
N ALA A 24 6.91 13.94 -8.73
CA ALA A 24 6.08 13.28 -9.74
C ALA A 24 6.40 13.79 -11.16
N LEU A 25 6.57 15.10 -11.31
CA LEU A 25 6.94 15.73 -12.58
C LEU A 25 8.36 15.36 -13.01
N TRP A 26 9.33 15.35 -12.10
CA TRP A 26 10.71 14.93 -12.35
C TRP A 26 10.76 13.43 -12.71
N PHE A 27 10.02 12.61 -11.98
CA PHE A 27 9.91 11.17 -12.22
C PHE A 27 9.28 10.90 -13.59
N ARG A 28 8.21 11.64 -13.96
CA ARG A 28 7.65 11.62 -15.32
C ARG A 28 8.69 12.00 -16.36
N ARG A 29 9.39 13.12 -16.17
CA ARG A 29 10.42 13.61 -17.09
C ARG A 29 11.51 12.57 -17.29
N ASN A 30 12.00 11.95 -16.22
CA ASN A 30 13.05 10.96 -16.29
C ASN A 30 12.58 9.63 -16.90
N LYS A 31 11.34 9.19 -16.63
CA LYS A 31 10.74 8.06 -17.36
C LYS A 31 10.59 8.38 -18.86
N TRP A 32 10.26 9.63 -19.24
CA TRP A 32 10.18 10.04 -20.65
C TRP A 32 11.56 10.05 -21.32
N VAL A 33 12.55 10.72 -20.72
CA VAL A 33 13.91 10.88 -21.26
C VAL A 33 14.65 9.54 -21.36
N PHE A 34 14.56 8.69 -20.34
CA PHE A 34 15.38 7.47 -20.26
C PHE A 34 14.64 6.20 -20.67
N LYS A 35 13.30 6.20 -20.72
CA LYS A 35 12.50 4.98 -21.00
C LYS A 35 11.47 5.17 -22.13
N GLN A 36 11.44 6.32 -22.82
CA GLN A 36 10.52 6.68 -23.91
C GLN A 36 9.04 6.40 -23.59
N ARG A 37 8.56 6.87 -22.43
CA ARG A 37 7.15 6.70 -22.02
C ARG A 37 6.42 8.00 -21.82
N HIS A 38 5.20 8.05 -22.33
CA HIS A 38 4.23 9.13 -22.10
C HIS A 38 3.32 8.76 -20.93
N MET A 39 3.12 9.71 -20.01
CA MET A 39 2.12 9.65 -18.92
C MET A 39 1.19 10.85 -19.04
N GLU A 40 -0.11 10.58 -18.88
CA GLU A 40 -1.15 11.60 -18.80
C GLU A 40 -1.05 12.42 -17.50
N ILE A 41 -1.57 13.64 -17.51
CA ILE A 41 -1.44 14.60 -16.40
C ILE A 41 -2.16 14.11 -15.14
N ASP A 42 -3.31 13.46 -15.28
CA ASP A 42 -4.09 12.93 -14.16
C ASP A 42 -3.30 11.87 -13.36
N HIS A 43 -2.43 11.12 -14.03
CA HIS A 43 -1.57 10.12 -13.39
C HIS A 43 -0.49 10.78 -12.51
N ILE A 44 -0.06 11.99 -12.86
CA ILE A 44 0.95 12.75 -12.11
C ILE A 44 0.35 13.27 -10.82
N LEU A 45 -0.89 13.77 -10.89
CA LEU A 45 -1.60 14.29 -9.72
C LEU A 45 -1.87 13.16 -8.73
N CYS A 46 -2.42 12.03 -9.20
CA CYS A 46 -2.66 10.89 -8.34
C CYS A 46 -1.36 10.25 -7.81
N LYS A 47 -0.27 10.24 -8.59
CA LYS A 47 1.05 9.79 -8.09
C LYS A 47 1.59 10.76 -7.03
N ALA A 48 1.48 12.07 -7.24
CA ALA A 48 1.88 13.05 -6.24
C ALA A 48 1.06 12.96 -4.95
N ALA A 49 -0.25 12.72 -5.07
CA ALA A 49 -1.14 12.46 -3.94
C ALA A 49 -0.71 11.20 -3.16
N SER A 50 -0.37 10.12 -3.86
CA SER A 50 0.14 8.89 -3.22
C SER A 50 1.51 9.03 -2.55
N MET A 51 2.33 10.00 -2.97
CA MET A 51 3.68 10.22 -2.43
C MET A 51 3.71 11.15 -1.21
N GLY A 52 2.61 11.85 -0.92
CA GLY A 52 2.53 12.82 0.19
C GLY A 52 2.20 12.25 1.55
N PHE A 53 2.06 10.94 1.67
CA PHE A 53 1.66 10.30 2.91
C PHE A 53 2.81 9.53 3.53
N ASN A 54 3.66 10.28 4.24
CA ASN A 54 4.36 9.82 5.44
C ASN A 54 5.15 10.99 6.01
N GLU A 55 4.60 11.70 6.98
CA GLU A 55 5.20 11.90 8.31
C GLU A 55 4.13 12.62 9.12
N ASP A 56 3.51 11.90 10.05
CA ASP A 56 3.39 12.45 11.39
C ASP A 56 3.39 11.30 12.41
N LYS A 57 4.49 11.27 13.18
CA LYS A 57 4.72 10.55 14.43
C LYS A 57 4.89 9.03 14.36
N MET A 58 5.99 8.64 13.74
CA MET A 58 6.74 7.45 14.14
C MET A 58 7.38 7.71 15.52
N HIS A 59 6.79 7.18 16.58
CA HIS A 59 7.48 7.04 17.87
C HIS A 59 8.10 5.64 17.93
N PRO A 60 9.43 5.50 17.79
CA PRO A 60 10.09 4.23 18.04
C PRO A 60 10.30 4.11 19.54
N ASN A 61 9.38 3.44 20.23
CA ASN A 61 9.66 2.95 21.58
C ASN A 61 9.08 1.55 21.73
N GLN A 62 9.75 0.60 21.05
CA GLN A 62 9.96 -0.73 21.59
C GLN A 62 11.21 -1.31 20.91
N SER A 63 12.25 -1.45 21.72
CA SER A 63 13.51 -2.09 21.36
C SER A 63 13.24 -3.50 20.80
N CYS A 64 13.36 -3.64 19.48
CA CYS A 64 13.29 -4.93 18.81
C CYS A 64 14.53 -5.74 19.17
N SER A 65 14.33 -6.82 19.92
CA SER A 65 15.32 -7.90 19.98
C SER A 65 15.37 -8.60 18.62
N PRO A 66 16.52 -9.10 18.16
CA PRO A 66 16.59 -9.84 16.90
C PRO A 66 15.92 -11.20 17.12
N VAL A 67 14.65 -11.34 16.71
CA VAL A 67 13.93 -12.60 16.81
C VAL A 67 14.31 -13.47 15.60
N SER A 68 15.10 -14.49 15.89
CA SER A 68 15.27 -15.66 15.04
C SER A 68 13.97 -16.45 15.00
N ARG A 69 13.30 -16.53 13.84
CA ARG A 69 12.36 -17.63 13.55
C ARG A 69 12.52 -18.13 12.11
N SER A 70 13.03 -19.35 12.04
CA SER A 70 13.16 -20.23 10.88
C SER A 70 11.81 -20.80 10.47
N ASN A 71 11.47 -20.73 9.17
CA ASN A 71 11.06 -21.85 8.31
C ASN A 71 10.31 -21.34 7.06
N SER A 72 11.06 -21.03 6.00
CA SER A 72 10.83 -21.31 4.56
C SER A 72 9.42 -21.21 3.91
N THR A 73 8.39 -20.71 4.58
CA THR A 73 7.04 -20.58 4.02
C THR A 73 6.63 -19.12 4.07
N GLY A 74 6.38 -18.54 2.89
CA GLY A 74 6.05 -17.13 2.75
C GLY A 74 4.84 -16.66 3.55
N ALA A 75 4.85 -15.38 3.92
CA ALA A 75 3.70 -14.71 4.49
C ALA A 75 2.57 -14.59 3.44
N LYS A 76 1.34 -14.88 3.87
CA LYS A 76 0.12 -14.60 3.11
C LYS A 76 -0.38 -13.23 3.53
N VAL A 77 -0.47 -12.31 2.58
CA VAL A 77 -0.87 -10.93 2.84
C VAL A 77 -2.19 -10.65 2.17
N PHE A 78 -3.24 -10.37 2.93
CA PHE A 78 -4.56 -10.02 2.43
C PHE A 78 -4.71 -8.52 2.41
N VAL A 79 -5.09 -7.94 1.27
CA VAL A 79 -5.23 -6.49 1.08
C VAL A 79 -6.59 -6.16 0.49
N ASP A 80 -7.17 -5.03 0.92
CA ASP A 80 -8.46 -4.54 0.45
C ASP A 80 -8.53 -3.01 0.54
N VAL A 81 -9.57 -2.44 -0.07
CA VAL A 81 -9.85 -1.01 -0.08
C VAL A 81 -11.30 -0.72 0.28
N SER A 82 -11.53 0.45 0.85
CA SER A 82 -12.87 1.02 1.06
C SER A 82 -12.90 2.44 0.53
N LEU A 83 -13.92 2.77 -0.25
CA LEU A 83 -14.11 4.08 -0.86
C LEU A 83 -15.27 4.80 -0.19
N LYS A 84 -15.02 6.03 0.27
CA LYS A 84 -16.05 6.93 0.78
C LYS A 84 -16.03 8.21 -0.05
N GLU A 85 -17.09 8.42 -0.83
CA GLU A 85 -17.24 9.58 -1.71
C GLU A 85 -17.10 10.89 -0.90
N GLY A 86 -16.25 11.80 -1.37
CA GLY A 86 -15.95 13.06 -0.69
C GLY A 86 -15.08 12.95 0.56
N VAL A 87 -14.69 11.74 0.98
CA VAL A 87 -13.81 11.51 2.15
C VAL A 87 -12.44 10.98 1.73
N GLY A 88 -12.40 9.94 0.88
CA GLY A 88 -11.15 9.36 0.39
C GLY A 88 -11.19 7.84 0.24
N THR A 89 -10.01 7.25 0.22
CA THR A 89 -9.78 5.81 0.07
C THR A 89 -9.10 5.25 1.31
N GLY A 90 -9.79 4.41 2.07
CA GLY A 90 -9.21 3.62 3.14
C GLY A 90 -8.59 2.35 2.58
N VAL A 91 -7.39 2.00 3.05
CA VAL A 91 -6.70 0.76 2.66
C VAL A 91 -6.28 0.01 3.92
N GLY A 92 -6.29 -1.31 3.82
CA GLY A 92 -5.87 -2.16 4.93
C GLY A 92 -5.27 -3.46 4.43
N PHE A 93 -4.27 -3.97 5.16
CA PHE A 93 -3.80 -5.34 4.96
C PHE A 93 -3.57 -6.07 6.27
N ILE A 94 -3.63 -7.40 6.20
CA ILE A 94 -3.15 -8.33 7.23
C ILE A 94 -2.16 -9.31 6.63
N ALA A 95 -1.04 -9.53 7.31
CA ALA A 95 -0.06 -10.56 7.03
C ALA A 95 -0.15 -11.66 8.08
N VAL A 96 -0.24 -12.90 7.61
CA VAL A 96 -0.19 -14.11 8.43
C VAL A 96 0.83 -15.08 7.85
N ASP A 97 1.37 -15.97 8.68
CA ASP A 97 2.25 -17.03 8.20
C ASP A 97 1.47 -18.17 7.51
N SER A 98 2.16 -19.25 7.18
CA SER A 98 1.56 -20.40 6.53
C SER A 98 0.56 -21.15 7.42
N GLU A 99 0.74 -21.08 8.73
CA GLU A 99 -0.10 -21.68 9.79
C GLU A 99 -1.27 -20.76 10.19
N GLY A 100 -1.33 -19.54 9.66
CA GLY A 100 -2.38 -18.57 9.99
C GLY A 100 -2.08 -17.76 11.25
N VAL A 101 -0.84 -17.80 11.75
CA VAL A 101 -0.40 -16.97 12.87
C VAL A 101 -0.19 -15.54 12.38
N PHE A 102 -0.63 -14.58 13.19
CA PHE A 102 -0.49 -13.16 12.92
C PHE A 102 0.98 -12.75 12.80
N ILE A 103 1.30 -11.97 11.76
CA ILE A 103 2.61 -11.34 11.59
C ILE A 103 2.47 -9.82 11.72
N ALA A 104 1.58 -9.23 10.92
CA ALA A 104 1.38 -7.79 10.88
C ALA A 104 -0.02 -7.42 10.39
N ALA A 105 -0.46 -6.21 10.70
CA ALA A 105 -1.58 -5.56 10.04
C ALA A 105 -1.29 -4.07 9.88
N ALA A 106 -1.81 -3.46 8.82
CA ALA A 106 -1.66 -2.03 8.63
C ALA A 106 -2.93 -1.42 8.06
N ILE A 107 -3.13 -0.14 8.35
CA ILE A 107 -4.17 0.69 7.77
C ILE A 107 -3.60 2.04 7.33
N HIS A 108 -4.20 2.60 6.30
CA HIS A 108 -3.87 3.93 5.81
C HIS A 108 -5.08 4.56 5.10
N THR A 109 -5.09 5.89 5.01
CA THR A 109 -6.10 6.63 4.22
C THR A 109 -5.43 7.51 3.19
N PHE A 110 -5.88 7.41 1.94
CA PHE A 110 -5.55 8.35 0.89
C PHE A 110 -6.68 9.41 0.78
N PRO A 111 -6.32 10.68 0.59
CA PRO A 111 -7.26 11.82 0.64
C PRO A 111 -8.15 11.88 -0.62
N GLU A 112 -7.71 11.29 -1.72
CA GLU A 112 -8.45 11.23 -2.97
C GLU A 112 -9.23 9.91 -3.04
N ALA A 113 -10.53 10.01 -3.35
CA ALA A 113 -11.33 8.86 -3.72
C ALA A 113 -10.99 8.48 -5.17
N LEU A 114 -10.27 7.36 -5.33
CA LEU A 114 -9.97 6.81 -6.65
C LEU A 114 -11.12 5.92 -7.12
N ASP A 115 -11.19 5.62 -8.42
CA ASP A 115 -12.08 4.55 -8.86
C ASP A 115 -11.65 3.22 -8.23
N ALA A 116 -12.63 2.32 -8.01
CA ALA A 116 -12.39 1.06 -7.31
C ALA A 116 -11.21 0.25 -7.86
N ARG A 117 -11.04 0.20 -9.18
CA ARG A 117 -9.96 -0.58 -9.78
C ARG A 117 -8.59 0.04 -9.49
N THR A 118 -8.48 1.36 -9.63
CA THR A 118 -7.23 2.08 -9.36
C THR A 118 -6.88 2.06 -7.87
N ALA A 119 -7.87 2.20 -6.99
CA ALA A 119 -7.70 2.08 -5.54
C ALA A 119 -7.09 0.72 -5.16
N GLU A 120 -7.61 -0.38 -5.71
CA GLU A 120 -7.09 -1.73 -5.49
C GLU A 120 -5.63 -1.89 -5.91
N ALA A 121 -5.26 -1.34 -7.07
CA ALA A 121 -3.87 -1.36 -7.52
C ALA A 121 -2.97 -0.55 -6.58
N LEU A 122 -3.44 0.62 -6.13
CA LEU A 122 -2.70 1.47 -5.21
C LEU A 122 -2.51 0.79 -3.84
N ALA A 123 -3.53 0.10 -3.34
CA ALA A 123 -3.44 -0.65 -2.10
C ALA A 123 -2.41 -1.77 -2.18
N VAL A 124 -2.30 -2.46 -3.32
CA VAL A 124 -1.23 -3.45 -3.56
C VAL A 124 0.15 -2.79 -3.59
N LEU A 125 0.30 -1.64 -4.26
CA LEU A 125 1.57 -0.90 -4.27
C LEU A 125 1.98 -0.48 -2.85
N TRP A 126 1.07 0.16 -2.12
CA TRP A 126 1.28 0.59 -0.73
C TRP A 126 1.61 -0.60 0.17
N CYS A 127 0.88 -1.71 0.05
CA CYS A 127 1.15 -2.94 0.79
C CYS A 127 2.57 -3.46 0.55
N ILE A 128 3.03 -3.50 -0.71
CA ILE A 128 4.40 -3.91 -1.06
C ILE A 128 5.44 -3.00 -0.38
N GLU A 129 5.24 -1.68 -0.47
CA GLU A 129 6.14 -0.69 0.14
C GLU A 129 6.20 -0.87 1.67
N THR A 130 5.05 -1.01 2.32
CA THR A 130 4.99 -1.24 3.77
C THR A 130 5.64 -2.56 4.18
N LEU A 131 5.43 -3.65 3.42
CA LEU A 131 6.07 -4.95 3.69
C LEU A 131 7.60 -4.86 3.60
N MET A 132 8.12 -4.11 2.64
CA MET A 132 9.55 -3.84 2.51
C MET A 132 10.08 -3.04 3.71
N GLU A 133 9.35 -2.01 4.14
CA GLU A 133 9.71 -1.18 5.31
C GLU A 133 9.82 -1.99 6.60
N ILE A 134 8.93 -2.98 6.80
CA ILE A 134 8.93 -3.86 7.98
C ILE A 134 9.76 -5.14 7.79
N GLY A 135 10.48 -5.27 6.67
CA GLY A 135 11.43 -6.36 6.44
C GLY A 135 10.81 -7.72 6.08
N ILE A 136 9.55 -7.77 5.63
CA ILE A 136 8.91 -9.02 5.20
C ILE A 136 9.16 -9.22 3.70
N SER A 137 10.06 -10.15 3.37
CA SER A 137 10.55 -10.33 2.00
C SER A 137 9.87 -11.44 1.20
N HIS A 138 9.40 -12.52 1.83
CA HIS A 138 8.80 -13.66 1.12
C HIS A 138 7.27 -13.63 1.27
N VAL A 139 6.56 -13.17 0.23
CA VAL A 139 5.13 -12.82 0.34
C VAL A 139 4.29 -13.31 -0.84
N THR A 140 3.06 -13.71 -0.55
CA THR A 140 1.99 -13.87 -1.54
C THR A 140 0.86 -12.91 -1.20
N ILE A 141 0.52 -12.01 -2.13
CA ILE A 141 -0.55 -11.03 -1.92
C ILE A 141 -1.88 -11.65 -2.35
N HIS A 142 -2.90 -11.50 -1.53
CA HIS A 142 -4.26 -11.95 -1.73
C HIS A 142 -5.17 -10.71 -1.84
N THR A 143 -5.85 -10.57 -2.97
CA THR A 143 -6.77 -9.44 -3.26
C THR A 143 -8.05 -9.99 -3.86
N ASP A 144 -9.20 -9.39 -3.58
CA ASP A 144 -10.47 -9.74 -4.23
C ASP A 144 -10.63 -9.06 -5.61
N CYS A 145 -9.68 -8.23 -6.03
CA CYS A 145 -9.68 -7.58 -7.33
C CYS A 145 -9.07 -8.46 -8.42
N LEU A 146 -9.93 -9.16 -9.17
CA LEU A 146 -9.49 -10.00 -10.30
C LEU A 146 -8.77 -9.18 -11.39
N GLN A 147 -9.12 -7.90 -11.55
CA GLN A 147 -8.51 -7.01 -12.54
C GLN A 147 -7.03 -6.75 -12.25
N VAL A 148 -6.67 -6.54 -10.97
CA VAL A 148 -5.28 -6.43 -10.50
C VAL A 148 -4.50 -7.68 -10.87
N VAL A 149 -5.02 -8.87 -10.53
CA VAL A 149 -4.36 -10.16 -10.78
C VAL A 149 -4.17 -10.42 -12.27
N GLN A 150 -5.19 -10.13 -13.09
CA GLN A 150 -5.10 -10.29 -14.55
C GLN A 150 -4.09 -9.32 -15.16
N CYS A 151 -4.09 -8.05 -14.72
CA CYS A 151 -3.14 -7.05 -15.20
C CYS A 151 -1.70 -7.42 -14.85
N TRP A 152 -1.46 -7.83 -13.61
CA TRP A 152 -0.15 -8.28 -13.12
C TRP A 152 0.42 -9.42 -13.98
N LYS A 153 -0.42 -10.41 -14.32
CA LYS A 153 -0.02 -11.56 -15.14
C LYS A 153 0.28 -11.21 -16.58
N LYS A 154 -0.45 -10.26 -17.17
CA LYS A 154 -0.27 -9.88 -18.58
C LYS A 154 1.11 -9.31 -18.86
N LYS A 155 1.79 -8.71 -17.87
CA LYS A 155 3.11 -8.06 -17.97
C LYS A 155 3.26 -7.07 -19.14
N ARG A 156 2.18 -6.72 -19.85
CA ARG A 156 2.17 -5.78 -20.96
C ARG A 156 2.05 -4.37 -20.40
N ARG A 157 2.88 -3.49 -20.92
CA ARG A 157 2.79 -2.05 -20.66
C ARG A 157 1.74 -1.47 -21.58
N CYS A 158 0.78 -0.81 -20.97
CA CYS A 158 -0.30 -0.07 -21.59
C CYS A 158 -0.38 1.30 -20.89
N HIS A 159 -1.20 2.21 -21.40
CA HIS A 159 -1.12 3.65 -21.10
C HIS A 159 -2.12 4.14 -20.03
N THR A 160 -2.72 3.27 -19.21
CA THR A 160 -3.66 3.71 -18.15
C THR A 160 -2.99 3.85 -16.78
N TYR A 161 -3.58 4.68 -15.90
CA TYR A 161 -3.06 4.93 -14.55
C TYR A 161 -2.96 3.64 -13.74
N PHE A 162 -4.05 2.88 -13.75
CA PHE A 162 -4.16 1.57 -13.13
C PHE A 162 -3.01 0.65 -13.54
N GLU A 163 -2.74 0.54 -14.84
CA GLU A 163 -1.66 -0.31 -15.33
C GLU A 163 -0.29 0.22 -14.89
N GLU A 164 -0.09 1.53 -14.88
CA GLU A 164 1.16 2.13 -14.39
C GLU A 164 1.42 1.82 -12.92
N ILE A 165 0.39 1.91 -12.05
CA ILE A 165 0.52 1.51 -10.65
C ILE A 165 0.93 0.04 -10.56
N ILE A 166 0.27 -0.86 -11.31
CA ILE A 166 0.64 -2.29 -11.32
C ILE A 166 2.08 -2.51 -11.80
N HIS A 167 2.55 -1.74 -12.79
CA HIS A 167 3.95 -1.81 -13.23
C HIS A 167 4.93 -1.32 -12.17
N ASP A 168 4.59 -0.24 -11.46
CA ASP A 168 5.38 0.25 -10.34
C ASP A 168 5.39 -0.80 -9.20
N SER A 169 4.25 -1.46 -8.91
CA SER A 169 4.16 -2.56 -7.93
C SER A 169 5.03 -3.75 -8.33
N ILE A 170 5.03 -4.15 -9.60
CA ILE A 170 5.90 -5.21 -10.11
C ILE A 170 7.38 -4.80 -10.00
N ASP A 171 7.71 -3.56 -10.35
CA ASP A 171 9.09 -3.08 -10.32
C ASP A 171 9.62 -3.00 -8.88
N LYS A 172 8.83 -2.51 -7.91
CA LYS A 172 9.19 -2.54 -6.47
C LYS A 172 9.22 -3.95 -5.90
N GLY A 173 8.25 -4.77 -6.27
CA GLY A 173 8.11 -6.15 -5.82
C GLY A 173 9.24 -7.10 -6.24
N LYS A 174 10.16 -6.68 -7.12
CA LYS A 174 11.38 -7.44 -7.46
C LYS A 174 12.34 -7.60 -6.30
N GLU A 175 12.26 -6.72 -5.31
CA GLU A 175 13.05 -6.80 -4.08
C GLU A 175 12.48 -7.85 -3.10
N LEU A 176 11.23 -8.26 -3.32
CA LEU A 176 10.54 -9.31 -2.57
C LEU A 176 10.72 -10.68 -3.27
N HIS A 177 10.86 -11.74 -2.49
CA HIS A 177 11.04 -13.10 -2.96
C HIS A 177 9.71 -13.71 -3.43
N ASP A 178 9.65 -14.14 -4.70
CA ASP A 178 8.51 -14.81 -5.33
C ASP A 178 7.15 -14.09 -5.22
N LEU A 179 7.17 -12.74 -5.18
CA LEU A 179 5.95 -11.95 -5.08
C LEU A 179 4.98 -12.24 -6.23
N LYS A 180 3.77 -12.66 -5.86
CA LYS A 180 2.65 -12.85 -6.78
C LYS A 180 1.32 -12.45 -6.12
N PRO A 181 0.46 -11.68 -6.81
CA PRO A 181 -0.91 -11.51 -6.38
C PRO A 181 -1.77 -12.71 -6.81
N VAL A 182 -2.64 -13.13 -5.90
CA VAL A 182 -3.60 -14.22 -6.03
C VAL A 182 -4.99 -13.66 -5.78
N HIS A 183 -5.93 -14.01 -6.64
CA HIS A 183 -7.31 -13.61 -6.45
C HIS A 183 -7.95 -14.47 -5.36
N VAL A 184 -8.60 -13.83 -4.38
CA VAL A 184 -9.41 -14.48 -3.36
C VAL A 184 -10.85 -14.02 -3.44
N ARG A 185 -11.78 -14.84 -2.94
CA ARG A 185 -13.17 -14.42 -2.83
C ARG A 185 -13.31 -13.42 -1.68
N ARG A 186 -14.20 -12.43 -1.83
CA ARG A 186 -14.44 -11.38 -0.83
C ARG A 186 -14.75 -11.91 0.58
N ASN A 187 -15.44 -13.05 0.68
CA ASN A 187 -15.73 -13.70 1.96
C ASN A 187 -14.48 -14.21 2.72
N LEU A 188 -13.36 -14.39 2.01
CA LEU A 188 -12.05 -14.77 2.57
C LEU A 188 -11.17 -13.53 2.83
N ASN A 189 -11.59 -12.34 2.40
CA ASN A 189 -10.85 -11.07 2.57
C ASN A 189 -11.42 -10.18 3.68
N LYS A 190 -12.29 -10.73 4.55
CA LYS A 190 -13.08 -9.96 5.54
C LYS A 190 -12.25 -9.10 6.48
N ILE A 191 -11.05 -9.56 6.85
CA ILE A 191 -10.19 -8.80 7.75
C ILE A 191 -9.60 -7.58 7.02
N ALA A 192 -9.14 -7.75 5.78
CA ALA A 192 -8.61 -6.64 5.01
C ALA A 192 -9.72 -5.62 4.68
N ASP A 193 -10.93 -6.07 4.33
CA ASP A 193 -12.12 -5.22 4.16
C ASP A 193 -12.45 -4.43 5.45
N PHE A 194 -12.46 -5.12 6.60
CA PHE A 194 -12.66 -4.47 7.89
C PHE A 194 -11.58 -3.42 8.18
N LEU A 195 -10.30 -3.74 7.95
CA LEU A 195 -9.18 -2.82 8.15
C LEU A 195 -9.28 -1.59 7.23
N ALA A 196 -9.64 -1.79 5.96
CA ALA A 196 -9.82 -0.71 5.01
C ALA A 196 -10.96 0.25 5.41
N ASN A 197 -12.05 -0.28 5.98
CA ASN A 197 -13.12 0.55 6.53
C ASN A 197 -12.71 1.25 7.84
N PHE A 198 -12.01 0.53 8.71
CA PHE A 198 -11.51 1.04 9.99
C PHE A 198 -10.49 2.17 9.81
N ALA A 199 -9.79 2.21 8.67
CA ALA A 199 -8.84 3.26 8.34
C ALA A 199 -9.45 4.67 8.38
N PHE A 200 -10.76 4.82 8.12
CA PHE A 200 -11.42 6.13 8.20
C PHE A 200 -11.67 6.62 9.63
N ASP A 201 -11.71 5.70 10.59
CA ASP A 201 -12.01 6.00 12.00
C ASP A 201 -10.72 6.02 12.85
N SER A 202 -9.56 5.94 12.21
CA SER A 202 -8.26 5.83 12.87
C SER A 202 -7.13 6.49 12.09
N THR A 203 -6.06 6.82 12.78
CA THR A 203 -4.82 7.27 12.14
C THR A 203 -4.12 6.07 11.49
N SER A 204 -3.43 6.33 10.38
CA SER A 204 -2.53 5.38 9.74
C SER A 204 -1.61 4.70 10.76
N MET A 205 -1.56 3.37 10.72
CA MET A 205 -0.80 2.59 11.69
C MET A 205 -0.35 1.25 11.12
N ILE A 206 0.70 0.71 11.73
CA ILE A 206 1.22 -0.63 11.48
C ILE A 206 1.30 -1.33 12.84
N CYS A 207 0.67 -2.49 12.95
CA CYS A 207 0.73 -3.38 14.11
C CYS A 207 1.59 -4.59 13.75
N LEU A 208 2.54 -4.93 14.62
CA LEU A 208 3.46 -6.06 14.46
C LEU A 208 3.32 -7.03 15.63
N ASP A 209 3.67 -8.29 15.40
CA ASP A 209 3.84 -9.39 16.38
C ASP A 209 2.57 -9.84 17.15
N GLU A 210 1.72 -8.91 17.58
CA GLU A 210 0.52 -9.19 18.34
C GLU A 210 -0.75 -8.70 17.64
N VAL A 211 -1.80 -9.53 17.66
CA VAL A 211 -3.12 -9.15 17.14
C VAL A 211 -3.67 -7.99 17.98
N PRO A 212 -3.94 -6.81 17.40
CA PRO A 212 -4.44 -5.68 18.15
C PRO A 212 -5.86 -5.94 18.65
N SER A 213 -6.22 -5.37 19.80
CA SER A 213 -7.48 -5.67 20.52
C SER A 213 -8.74 -5.51 19.66
N PHE A 214 -8.79 -4.47 18.83
CA PHE A 214 -9.91 -4.20 17.93
C PHE A 214 -10.07 -5.28 16.83
N LEU A 215 -9.01 -6.04 16.54
CA LEU A 215 -8.99 -7.08 15.51
C LEU A 215 -9.12 -8.50 16.08
N LYS A 216 -8.82 -8.71 17.37
CA LYS A 216 -8.76 -10.05 18.01
C LYS A 216 -10.00 -10.91 17.75
N GLN A 217 -11.19 -10.34 17.89
CA GLN A 217 -12.44 -11.10 17.71
C GLN A 217 -12.58 -11.58 16.25
N LEU A 218 -12.38 -10.69 15.29
CA LEU A 218 -12.50 -11.02 13.87
C LEU A 218 -11.39 -11.98 13.43
N PHE A 219 -10.17 -11.77 13.92
CA PHE A 219 -9.03 -12.65 13.67
C PHE A 219 -9.30 -14.08 14.13
N ASN A 220 -9.81 -14.25 15.35
CA ASN A 220 -10.13 -15.57 15.90
C ASN A 220 -11.20 -16.31 15.08
N VAL A 221 -12.23 -15.60 14.59
CA VAL A 221 -13.28 -16.20 13.77
C VAL A 221 -12.76 -16.65 12.40
N VAL A 222 -11.78 -15.95 11.83
CA VAL A 222 -11.27 -16.25 10.48
C VAL A 222 -10.14 -17.27 10.51
N PHE A 223 -9.23 -17.20 11.49
CA PHE A 223 -8.00 -18.00 11.50
C PHE A 223 -7.92 -19.06 12.62
N ASN A 224 -8.69 -18.94 13.72
CA ASN A 224 -8.67 -19.90 14.83
C ASN A 224 -9.86 -20.90 14.84
N VAL A 225 -10.50 -21.13 13.69
CA VAL A 225 -11.60 -22.11 13.51
C VAL A 225 -11.11 -23.41 12.82
N MET A 226 -9.83 -23.75 12.95
CA MET A 226 -9.28 -25.05 12.53
C MET A 226 -8.60 -25.75 13.69
#